data_AF-A0A1Z9CUI3-F1
#
_entry.id   AF-A0A1Z9CUI3-F1
#
_cell.length_a   1.000
_cell.length_b   1.000
_cell.length_c   1.000
_cell.angle_alpha   90.00
_cell.angle_beta   90.00
_cell.angle_gamma   90.00
#
_symmetry.space_group_name_H-M   'P 1'
#
loop_
_entity.id
_entity.type
_entity.pdbx_description
1 polymer ?
#
loop_
_entity_poly.entity_id
_entity_poly.type
_entity_poly.pdbx_seq_one_letter_code
_entity_poly.pdbx_strand_id
1 'polypeptide(L)'
;ETRASFSAYMRPDGSWTGHCHAGVVMCTEGVATFKCDGVGNNSETGGVSFRGGAIFETSSDALSELNGKYYMFTYDADAEGKAVWELYPCI
;
A
#
# COMPACT_ATOMS: atom_id res chain seq x y z
N GLU A 1 6.53 10.40 5.50
CA GLU A 1 6.76 9.10 6.19
C GLU A 1 5.47 8.31 6.17
N THR A 2 5.55 6.98 6.01
CA THR A 2 4.40 6.08 6.06
C THR A 2 4.57 5.09 7.21
N ARG A 3 3.51 4.86 8.00
CA ARG A 3 3.48 3.84 9.05
C ARG A 3 2.27 2.95 8.91
N ALA A 4 2.49 1.64 8.86
CA ALA A 4 1.45 0.64 8.69
C ALA A 4 1.93 -0.73 9.17
N SER A 5 0.98 -1.62 9.44
CA SER A 5 1.23 -3.06 9.52
C SER A 5 0.46 -3.75 8.40
N PHE A 6 1.18 -4.47 7.55
CA PHE A 6 0.62 -5.27 6.47
C PHE A 6 0.74 -6.73 6.86
N SER A 7 -0.35 -7.47 6.85
CA SER A 7 -0.36 -8.90 7.13
C SER A 7 -0.72 -9.65 5.87
N ALA A 8 0.04 -10.70 5.56
CA ALA A 8 -0.18 -11.52 4.38
C ALA A 8 -0.19 -13.01 4.74
N TYR A 9 -0.99 -13.77 3.98
CA TYR A 9 -1.00 -15.23 4.04
C TYR A 9 -0.81 -15.80 2.63
N MET A 10 -0.09 -16.92 2.57
CA MET A 10 0.14 -17.65 1.34
C MET A 10 -1.06 -18.53 1.02
N ARG A 11 -1.47 -18.52 -0.25
CA ARG A 11 -2.55 -19.31 -0.81
C ARG A 11 -2.04 -20.64 -1.36
N PRO A 12 -2.93 -21.62 -1.63
CA PRO A 12 -2.53 -22.92 -2.18
C PRO A 12 -1.79 -22.86 -3.53
N ASP A 13 -1.98 -21.79 -4.31
CA ASP A 13 -1.31 -21.58 -5.60
C ASP A 13 0.08 -20.92 -5.47
N GLY A 14 0.55 -20.67 -4.24
CA GLY A 14 1.83 -20.02 -3.95
C GLY A 14 1.78 -18.49 -3.98
N SER A 15 0.66 -17.89 -4.39
CA SER A 15 0.46 -16.43 -4.29
C SER A 15 0.17 -16.01 -2.84
N TRP A 16 0.39 -14.74 -2.54
CA TRP A 16 0.02 -14.12 -1.27
C TRP A 16 -1.24 -13.27 -1.42
N THR A 17 -2.12 -13.29 -0.42
CA THR A 17 -3.04 -12.18 -0.14
C THR A 17 -2.53 -11.43 1.05
N GLY A 18 -2.57 -10.10 1.02
CA GLY A 18 -2.38 -9.31 2.22
C GLY A 18 -3.27 -8.11 2.31
N HIS A 19 -3.32 -7.56 3.52
CA HIS A 19 -4.16 -6.43 3.88
C HIS A 19 -3.48 -5.56 4.94
N CYS A 20 -3.74 -4.25 4.86
CA CYS A 20 -3.49 -3.28 5.90
C CYS A 20 -4.82 -2.65 6.33
N HIS A 21 -5.24 -2.95 7.56
CA HIS A 21 -6.50 -2.44 8.13
C HIS A 21 -6.42 -0.98 8.58
N ALA A 22 -5.20 -0.49 8.84
CA ALA A 22 -4.93 0.87 9.28
C ALA A 22 -3.47 1.25 9.01
N GLY A 23 -3.28 2.24 8.15
CA GLY A 23 -2.01 2.90 7.91
C GLY A 23 -2.15 4.42 7.95
N VAL A 24 -1.02 5.11 8.05
CA VAL A 24 -0.95 6.57 8.01
C VAL A 24 0.19 7.02 7.12
N VAL A 25 -0.06 8.06 6.32
CA VAL A 25 0.94 8.82 5.57
C VAL A 25 0.99 10.23 6.15
N MET A 26 2.21 10.69 6.47
CA MET A 26 2.48 12.00 7.05
C MET A 26 3.45 12.77 6.13
N CYS A 27 3.08 13.98 5.76
CA CYS A 27 3.92 14.94 5.04
C CYS A 27 3.80 16.33 5.68
N THR A 28 4.52 17.30 5.13
CA THR A 28 4.45 18.70 5.59
C THR A 28 3.08 19.33 5.35
N GLU A 29 2.31 18.85 4.38
CA GLU A 29 0.97 19.35 4.07
C GLU A 29 -0.14 18.70 4.91
N GLY A 30 0.17 17.68 5.72
CA GLY A 30 -0.78 17.08 6.64
C GLY A 30 -0.66 15.56 6.75
N VAL A 31 -1.78 14.94 7.13
CA VAL A 31 -1.86 13.51 7.44
C VAL A 31 -3.04 12.89 6.71
N ALA A 32 -2.83 11.72 6.13
CA ALA A 32 -3.88 10.87 5.58
C ALA A 32 -3.81 9.47 6.20
N THR A 33 -4.95 8.91 6.58
CA THR A 33 -5.05 7.48 6.92
C THR A 33 -5.35 6.69 5.65
N PHE A 34 -4.98 5.41 5.64
CA PHE A 34 -5.31 4.54 4.54
C PHE A 34 -5.62 3.12 4.99
N LYS A 35 -6.31 2.41 4.11
CA LYS A 35 -6.46 0.96 4.12
C LYS A 35 -6.06 0.44 2.75
N CYS A 36 -5.47 -0.75 2.70
CA CYS A 36 -5.13 -1.36 1.42
C CYS A 36 -5.23 -2.87 1.46
N ASP A 37 -5.50 -3.46 0.32
CA ASP A 37 -5.48 -4.90 0.07
C ASP A 37 -4.70 -5.17 -1.20
N GLY A 38 -4.08 -6.36 -1.28
CA GLY A 38 -3.30 -6.72 -2.44
C GLY A 38 -3.02 -8.20 -2.56
N VAL A 39 -2.57 -8.58 -3.75
CA VAL A 39 -2.09 -9.91 -4.08
C VAL A 39 -0.65 -9.83 -4.54
N GLY A 40 0.17 -10.82 -4.17
CA GLY A 40 1.61 -10.73 -4.40
C GLY A 40 2.28 -12.09 -4.52
N ASN A 41 3.59 -12.04 -4.77
CA ASN A 41 4.47 -13.20 -4.86
C ASN A 41 5.84 -12.84 -4.26
N ASN A 42 6.63 -13.87 -3.93
CA ASN A 42 8.05 -13.66 -3.63
C ASN A 42 8.76 -13.18 -4.90
N SER A 43 9.69 -12.24 -4.77
CA SER A 43 10.54 -11.84 -5.88
C SER A 43 11.70 -12.82 -6.06
N GLU A 44 12.27 -12.89 -7.27
CA GLU A 44 13.44 -13.73 -7.57
C GLU A 44 14.67 -13.36 -6.71
N THR A 45 14.72 -12.11 -6.23
CA THR A 45 15.81 -11.57 -5.41
C THR A 45 15.59 -11.74 -3.90
N GLY A 46 14.58 -12.52 -3.48
CA GLY A 46 14.32 -12.81 -2.06
C GLY A 46 13.47 -11.76 -1.34
N GLY A 47 12.82 -10.87 -2.09
CA GLY A 47 11.86 -9.89 -1.59
C GLY A 47 10.40 -10.30 -1.82
N VAL A 48 9.50 -9.32 -1.83
CA VAL A 48 8.08 -9.51 -2.15
C VAL A 48 7.57 -8.43 -3.09
N SER A 49 6.62 -8.79 -3.94
CA SER A 49 5.95 -7.85 -4.83
C SER A 49 4.45 -8.01 -4.74
N PHE A 50 3.73 -6.93 -4.44
CA PHE A 50 2.27 -6.86 -4.34
C PHE A 50 1.67 -5.89 -5.36
N ARG A 51 0.46 -6.22 -5.85
CA ARG A 51 -0.41 -5.33 -6.62
C ARG A 51 -1.77 -5.33 -5.95
N GLY A 52 -2.38 -4.16 -5.86
CA GLY A 52 -3.60 -4.04 -5.09
C GLY A 52 -4.23 -2.67 -5.17
N GLY A 53 -5.10 -2.40 -4.21
CA GLY A 53 -5.82 -1.15 -4.09
C GLY A 53 -5.72 -0.54 -2.71
N ALA A 54 -5.80 0.78 -2.65
CA ALA A 54 -5.78 1.59 -1.45
C ALA A 54 -6.84 2.67 -1.50
N ILE A 55 -7.41 2.97 -0.33
CA ILE A 55 -8.27 4.12 -0.10
C ILE A 55 -7.64 5.01 0.96
N PHE A 56 -7.82 6.31 0.83
CA PHE A 56 -7.26 7.31 1.72
C PHE A 56 -8.35 8.19 2.30
N GLU A 57 -8.16 8.62 3.54
CA GLU A 57 -9.01 9.57 4.23
C GLU A 57 -8.15 10.67 4.86
N THR A 58 -8.53 11.93 4.67
CA THR A 58 -7.84 13.07 5.25
C THR A 58 -8.77 14.24 5.50
N SER A 59 -8.47 15.03 6.53
CA SER A 59 -9.09 16.33 6.78
C SER A 59 -8.20 17.50 6.35
N SER A 60 -7.04 17.25 5.71
CA SER A 60 -6.19 18.30 5.17
C SER A 60 -6.70 18.76 3.82
N ASP A 61 -6.95 20.07 3.68
CA ASP A 61 -7.36 20.67 2.40
C ASP A 61 -6.32 20.45 1.31
N ALA A 62 -5.03 20.49 1.68
CA ALA A 62 -3.91 20.29 0.75
C ALA A 62 -3.82 18.85 0.21
N LEU A 63 -4.40 17.88 0.94
CA LEU A 63 -4.45 16.47 0.53
C LEU A 63 -5.85 16.03 0.10
N SER A 64 -6.79 16.97 -0.06
CA SER A 64 -8.20 16.69 -0.35
C SER A 64 -8.43 15.87 -1.61
N GLU A 65 -7.49 15.91 -2.57
CA GLU A 65 -7.55 15.09 -3.77
C GLU A 65 -7.49 13.59 -3.50
N LEU A 66 -7.01 13.15 -2.33
CA LEU A 66 -6.99 11.75 -1.92
C LEU A 66 -8.38 11.21 -1.56
N ASN A 67 -9.26 12.08 -1.07
CA ASN A 67 -10.57 11.68 -0.56
C ASN A 67 -11.49 11.22 -1.69
N GLY A 68 -12.27 10.17 -1.41
CA GLY A 68 -13.32 9.68 -2.32
C GLY A 68 -12.79 9.00 -3.59
N LYS A 69 -11.50 8.66 -3.64
CA LYS A 69 -10.86 7.96 -4.76
C LYS A 69 -10.35 6.59 -4.34
N TYR A 70 -10.29 5.69 -5.32
CA TYR A 70 -9.62 4.41 -5.21
C TYR A 70 -8.29 4.49 -5.94
N TYR A 71 -7.22 4.03 -5.31
CA TYR A 71 -5.88 4.03 -5.89
C TYR A 71 -5.43 2.60 -6.12
N MET A 72 -5.01 2.28 -7.33
CA MET A 72 -4.25 1.07 -7.60
C MET A 72 -2.81 1.27 -7.15
N PHE A 73 -2.12 0.19 -6.79
CA PHE A 73 -0.70 0.28 -6.43
C PHE A 73 0.17 -0.86 -6.95
N THR A 74 1.45 -0.55 -7.09
CA THR A 74 2.56 -1.51 -7.09
C THR A 74 3.33 -1.35 -5.78
N TYR A 75 3.73 -2.47 -5.19
CA TYR A 75 4.58 -2.49 -4.01
C TYR A 75 5.67 -3.52 -4.22
N ASP A 76 6.92 -3.09 -4.14
CA ASP A 76 8.09 -3.95 -4.30
C ASP A 76 9.03 -3.72 -3.11
N ALA A 77 9.27 -4.76 -2.33
CA ALA A 77 10.22 -4.74 -1.23
C ALA A 77 11.35 -5.75 -1.48
N ASP A 78 12.59 -5.34 -1.28
CA ASP A 78 13.75 -6.21 -1.42
C ASP A 78 14.13 -6.90 -0.09
N ALA A 79 15.10 -7.81 -0.16
CA ALA A 79 15.60 -8.56 0.98
C ALA A 79 16.34 -7.69 2.02
N GLU A 80 16.76 -6.48 1.64
CA GLU A 80 17.43 -5.52 2.53
C GLU A 80 16.40 -4.64 3.28
N GLY A 81 15.12 -4.78 2.95
CA GLY A 81 14.01 -4.06 3.59
C GLY A 81 13.71 -2.71 2.95
N LYS A 82 14.32 -2.39 1.80
CA LYS A 82 13.90 -1.22 1.02
C LYS A 82 12.62 -1.56 0.29
N ALA A 83 11.61 -0.70 0.43
CA ALA A 83 10.32 -0.83 -0.22
C ALA A 83 9.99 0.39 -1.06
N VAL A 84 9.39 0.16 -2.22
CA VAL A 84 8.81 1.19 -3.09
C VAL A 84 7.33 0.92 -3.20
N TRP A 85 6.51 1.95 -2.95
CA TRP A 85 5.05 1.91 -3.07
C TRP A 85 4.59 3.01 -4.03
N GLU A 86 4.15 2.63 -5.21
CA GLU A 86 3.64 3.59 -6.22
C GLU A 86 2.12 3.52 -6.28
N LEU A 87 1.48 4.68 -6.35
CA LEU A 87 0.03 4.84 -6.29
C LEU A 87 -0.48 5.48 -7.57
N TYR A 88 -1.55 4.91 -8.12
CA TYR A 88 -2.17 5.36 -9.36
C TYR A 88 -3.67 5.54 -9.12
N PRO A 89 -4.25 6.73 -9.39
CA PRO A 89 -5.68 6.90 -9.25
C PRO A 89 -6.41 6.01 -10.27
N CYS A 90 -7.42 5.27 -9.82
CA CYS A 90 -8.30 4.50 -10.69
C CYS A 90 -9.30 5.46 -11.34
N ILE A 91 -8.97 5.95 -12.54
CA ILE A 91 -9.75 6.92 -13.33
C ILE A 91 -10.29 6.33 -14.62
#